data_AF-A0A6N4WXV4-F1
#
_entry.id   AF-A0A6N4WXV4-F1
#
_cell.length_a   1.000
_cell.length_b   1.000
_cell.length_c   1.000
_cell.angle_alpha   90.00
_cell.angle_beta   90.00
_cell.angle_gamma   90.00
#
_symmetry.space_group_name_H-M   'P 1'
#
loop_
_entity.id
_entity.type
_entity.pdbx_description
1 polymer ?
#
loop_
_entity_poly.entity_id
_entity_poly.type
_entity_poly.pdbx_seq_one_letter_code
_entity_poly.pdbx_strand_id
1 'polypeptide(L)'
;MNGYTENRRRTVVKSLLWRFIGIFWTWGGAYVIILALPDSQKNALTIATLVTAWHHSTRLLMYYGYERLWAKVSWGKFDESCGQLPPLALKQKINWSVMTFACVAIVFWLLFSVTPQIKNDQKRAITEQVSRVSEK
;
A
#
# COMPACT_ATOMS: atom_id res chain seq x y z
N MET A 1 24.87 15.53 27.52
CA MET A 1 23.56 15.10 26.95
C MET A 1 23.76 14.94 25.46
N ASN A 2 23.93 13.71 24.96
CA ASN A 2 24.15 13.46 23.53
C ASN A 2 22.82 13.61 22.78
N GLY A 3 22.63 14.75 22.14
CA GLY A 3 21.45 15.04 21.34
C GLY A 3 21.59 14.43 19.96
N TYR A 4 21.19 13.18 19.78
CA TYR A 4 21.12 12.59 18.44
C TYR A 4 20.09 13.36 17.60
N THR A 5 20.53 14.28 16.75
CA THR A 5 19.66 14.96 15.78
C THR A 5 19.36 13.99 14.64
N GLU A 6 18.18 13.35 14.70
CA GLU A 6 17.75 12.46 13.61
C GLU A 6 17.61 13.26 12.31
N ASN A 7 18.25 12.78 11.25
CA ASN A 7 18.22 13.44 9.96
C ASN A 7 16.76 13.60 9.49
N ARG A 8 16.31 14.84 9.23
CA ARG A 8 14.95 15.13 8.72
C ARG A 8 14.60 14.26 7.50
N ARG A 9 15.62 13.87 6.70
CA ARG A 9 15.48 12.97 5.54
C ARG A 9 15.16 11.53 5.93
N ARG A 10 15.73 11.02 7.02
CA ARG A 10 15.48 9.67 7.53
C ARG A 10 14.02 9.53 7.97
N THR A 11 13.48 10.53 8.66
CA THR A 11 12.08 10.55 9.10
C THR A 11 11.11 10.56 7.91
N VAL A 12 11.41 11.32 6.84
CA VAL A 12 10.57 11.36 5.62
C VAL A 12 10.59 10.03 4.88
N VAL A 13 11.77 9.43 4.68
CA VAL A 13 11.88 8.10 4.06
C VAL A 13 11.13 7.06 4.87
N LYS A 14 11.28 7.11 6.21
CA LYS A 14 10.62 6.20 7.13
C LYS A 14 9.09 6.26 6.99
N SER A 15 8.56 7.48 6.97
CA SER A 15 7.13 7.72 6.78
C SER A 15 6.63 7.22 5.42
N LEU A 16 7.35 7.49 4.33
CA LEU A 16 6.95 7.06 2.99
C LEU A 16 7.00 5.54 2.82
N LEU A 17 8.08 4.88 3.25
CA LEU A 17 8.19 3.43 3.21
C LEU A 17 7.05 2.76 3.96
N TRP A 18 6.74 3.26 5.16
CA TRP A 18 5.62 2.76 5.94
C TRP A 18 4.28 2.89 5.20
N ARG A 19 4.05 4.00 4.49
CA ARG A 19 2.85 4.22 3.67
C ARG A 19 2.78 3.25 2.49
N PHE A 20 3.87 3.06 1.75
CA PHE A 20 3.90 2.12 0.62
C PHE A 20 3.60 0.69 1.05
N ILE A 21 4.28 0.22 2.10
CA ILE A 21 4.05 -1.12 2.65
C ILE A 21 2.58 -1.26 3.07
N GLY A 22 2.01 -0.26 3.75
CA GLY A 22 0.61 -0.26 4.16
C GLY A 22 -0.39 -0.35 3.00
N ILE A 23 -0.15 0.36 1.89
CA ILE A 23 -1.01 0.33 0.70
C ILE A 23 -1.02 -1.08 0.09
N PHE A 24 0.16 -1.64 -0.19
CA PHE A 24 0.27 -2.98 -0.77
C PHE A 24 -0.27 -4.07 0.15
N TRP A 25 -0.01 -3.95 1.46
CA TRP A 25 -0.52 -4.88 2.46
C TRP A 25 -2.05 -4.90 2.52
N THR A 26 -2.67 -3.72 2.51
CA THR A 26 -4.14 -3.60 2.62
C THR A 26 -4.81 -4.05 1.33
N TRP A 27 -4.26 -3.65 0.18
CA TRP A 27 -4.76 -4.09 -1.13
C TRP A 27 -4.64 -5.61 -1.31
N GLY A 28 -3.46 -6.18 -1.00
CA GLY A 28 -3.24 -7.62 -1.07
C GLY A 28 -4.11 -8.41 -0.09
N GLY A 29 -4.23 -7.94 1.15
CA GLY A 29 -5.12 -8.55 2.14
C GLY A 29 -6.58 -8.55 1.69
N ALA A 30 -7.08 -7.43 1.16
CA ALA A 30 -8.43 -7.35 0.62
C ALA A 30 -8.65 -8.29 -0.56
N TYR A 31 -7.70 -8.37 -1.49
CA TYR A 31 -7.77 -9.27 -2.63
C TYR A 31 -7.83 -10.75 -2.19
N VAL A 32 -6.96 -11.16 -1.27
CA VAL A 32 -6.94 -12.53 -0.72
C VAL A 32 -8.26 -12.86 -0.02
N ILE A 33 -8.80 -11.93 0.78
CA ILE A 33 -10.08 -12.12 1.47
C ILE A 33 -11.23 -12.33 0.48
N ILE A 34 -11.30 -11.53 -0.58
CA ILE A 34 -12.36 -11.64 -1.60
C ILE A 34 -12.27 -12.98 -2.35
N LEU A 35 -11.06 -13.47 -2.63
CA LEU A 35 -10.85 -14.76 -3.28
C LEU A 35 -11.15 -15.95 -2.37
N ALA A 36 -10.85 -15.84 -1.07
CA ALA A 36 -11.05 -16.92 -0.11
C ALA A 36 -12.52 -17.11 0.31
N LEU A 37 -13.36 -16.08 0.15
CA LEU A 37 -14.77 -16.13 0.53
C LEU A 37 -15.61 -16.88 -0.53
N PRO A 38 -16.43 -17.87 -0.13
CA PRO A 38 -17.41 -18.50 -1.02
C PRO A 38 -18.49 -17.50 -1.46
N ASP A 39 -19.05 -17.68 -2.67
CA ASP A 39 -20.06 -16.78 -3.23
C ASP A 39 -21.31 -16.60 -2.35
N SER A 40 -21.66 -17.61 -1.56
CA SER A 40 -22.78 -17.55 -0.61
C SER A 40 -22.56 -16.57 0.56
N GLN A 41 -21.32 -16.19 0.85
CA GLN A 41 -20.95 -15.31 1.97
C GLN A 41 -20.29 -14.00 1.53
N LYS A 42 -20.28 -13.70 0.21
CA LYS A 42 -19.76 -12.44 -0.35
C LYS A 42 -20.70 -11.25 -0.11
N ASN A 43 -20.94 -10.95 1.16
CA ASN A 43 -21.64 -9.75 1.57
C ASN A 43 -20.64 -8.60 1.79
N ALA A 44 -21.00 -7.40 1.35
CA ALA A 44 -20.16 -6.21 1.49
C ALA A 44 -19.77 -5.95 2.96
N LEU A 45 -20.70 -6.18 3.89
CA LEU A 45 -20.46 -6.05 5.33
C LEU A 45 -19.40 -7.04 5.81
N THR A 46 -19.53 -8.32 5.44
CA THR A 46 -18.58 -9.38 5.84
C THR A 46 -17.17 -9.10 5.34
N ILE A 47 -17.05 -8.69 4.06
CA ILE A 47 -15.76 -8.34 3.45
C ILE A 47 -15.15 -7.14 4.19
N ALA A 48 -15.93 -6.07 4.40
CA ALA A 48 -15.44 -4.87 5.09
C ALA A 48 -14.98 -5.17 6.51
N THR A 49 -15.74 -5.96 7.27
CA THR A 49 -15.37 -6.36 8.63
C THR A 49 -14.09 -7.20 8.64
N LEU A 50 -13.97 -8.18 7.75
CA LEU A 50 -12.81 -9.06 7.69
C LEU A 50 -11.55 -8.32 7.25
N VAL A 51 -11.65 -7.44 6.25
CA VAL A 51 -10.54 -6.58 5.81
C VAL A 51 -10.11 -5.63 6.91
N THR A 52 -11.06 -5.03 7.64
CA THR A 52 -10.77 -4.12 8.75
C THR A 52 -10.09 -4.87 9.90
N ALA A 53 -10.63 -6.02 10.30
CA ALA A 53 -10.05 -6.86 11.35
C ALA A 53 -8.63 -7.31 10.98
N TRP A 54 -8.43 -7.78 9.74
CA TRP A 54 -7.12 -8.14 9.21
C TRP A 54 -6.15 -6.95 9.24
N HIS A 55 -6.55 -5.79 8.71
CA HIS A 55 -5.72 -4.60 8.65
C HIS A 55 -5.26 -4.16 10.04
N HIS A 56 -6.19 -4.03 10.98
CA HIS A 56 -5.88 -3.52 12.31
C HIS A 56 -5.05 -4.52 13.14
N SER A 57 -5.35 -5.82 13.08
CA SER A 57 -4.59 -6.84 13.81
C SER A 57 -3.15 -6.95 13.33
N THR A 58 -2.93 -6.98 12.02
CA THR A 58 -1.61 -7.21 11.42
C THR A 58 -0.73 -5.97 11.38
N ARG A 59 -1.33 -4.77 11.35
CA ARG A 59 -0.60 -3.50 11.34
C ARG A 59 0.34 -3.33 12.53
N LEU A 60 -0.05 -3.81 13.71
CA LEU A 60 0.78 -3.72 14.91
C LEU A 60 2.05 -4.57 14.78
N LEU A 61 1.90 -5.83 14.35
CA LEU A 61 3.01 -6.74 14.11
C LEU A 61 3.95 -6.20 13.02
N MET A 62 3.37 -5.71 11.94
CA MET A 62 4.12 -5.15 10.82
C MET A 62 4.89 -3.89 11.21
N TYR A 63 4.30 -3.04 12.05
CA TYR A 63 4.97 -1.83 12.56
C TYR A 63 6.16 -2.19 13.44
N TYR A 64 5.99 -3.15 14.35
CA TYR A 64 7.08 -3.63 15.20
C TYR A 64 8.23 -4.21 14.37
N GLY A 65 7.92 -5.06 13.38
CA GLY A 65 8.90 -5.61 12.46
C GLY A 65 9.61 -4.51 11.65
N TYR A 66 8.85 -3.54 11.15
CA TYR A 66 9.37 -2.39 10.42
C TYR A 66 10.37 -1.58 11.24
N GLU A 67 10.02 -1.21 12.48
CA GLU A 67 10.93 -0.52 13.39
C GLU A 67 12.19 -1.33 13.67
N ARG A 68 12.06 -2.65 13.84
CA ARG A 68 13.21 -3.52 14.11
C ARG A 68 14.15 -3.65 12.91
N LEU A 69 13.61 -3.73 11.70
CA LEU A 69 14.39 -3.71 10.46
C LEU A 69 15.05 -2.34 10.27
N TRP A 70 14.33 -1.25 10.54
CA TRP A 70 14.86 0.12 10.45
C TRP A 70 15.96 0.40 11.48
N ALA A 71 15.90 -0.21 12.66
CA ALA A 71 16.95 -0.11 13.67
C ALA A 71 18.29 -0.69 13.21
N LYS A 72 18.26 -1.71 12.34
CA LYS A 72 19.45 -2.32 11.73
C LYS A 72 20.06 -1.47 10.61
N VAL A 73 19.28 -0.57 10.01
CA VAL A 73 19.76 0.36 8.99
C VAL A 73 20.60 1.46 9.65
N SER A 74 21.90 1.49 9.35
CA SER A 74 22.85 2.50 9.84
C SER A 74 22.77 3.83 9.08
N TRP A 75 22.11 3.85 7.92
CA TRP A 75 21.99 5.04 7.07
C TRP A 75 21.22 6.19 7.74
N GLY A 76 21.78 7.41 7.66
CA GLY A 76 21.17 8.61 8.23
C GLY A 76 21.32 8.75 9.75
N LYS A 77 22.11 7.91 10.41
CA LYS A 77 22.64 8.19 11.75
C LYS A 77 23.78 9.21 11.58
N PHE A 78 23.57 10.43 12.04
CA PHE A 78 24.65 11.42 12.12
C PHE A 78 25.49 11.11 13.34
N ASP A 79 26.78 10.91 13.12
CA ASP A 79 27.77 10.99 14.18
C ASP A 79 28.24 12.44 14.22
N GLU A 80 27.87 13.18 15.27
CA GLU A 80 28.29 14.58 15.47
C GLU A 80 29.83 14.72 15.54
N SER A 81 30.55 13.60 15.77
CA SER A 81 32.01 13.56 15.92
C SER A 81 32.79 13.76 14.62
N CYS A 82 32.20 13.51 13.45
CA CYS A 82 32.91 13.45 12.16
C CYS A 82 32.51 14.57 11.21
N GLY A 83 32.59 15.81 11.67
CA GLY A 83 32.21 17.03 10.97
C GLY A 83 32.42 17.02 9.44
N GLN A 84 31.35 17.37 8.73
CA GLN A 84 31.20 17.61 7.29
C GLN A 84 31.01 16.39 6.37
N LEU A 85 29.86 16.38 5.67
CA LEU A 85 29.74 15.74 4.36
C LEU A 85 29.02 16.68 3.37
N PRO A 86 29.40 16.64 2.07
CA PRO A 86 29.12 17.69 1.09
C PRO A 86 27.64 17.76 0.69
N PRO A 87 27.18 18.93 0.18
CA PRO A 87 25.82 19.09 -0.31
C PRO A 87 25.59 18.22 -1.56
N LEU A 88 24.92 17.07 -1.38
CA LEU A 88 24.65 16.18 -2.52
C LEU A 88 23.71 16.82 -3.56
N ALA A 89 24.13 16.67 -4.80
CA ALA A 89 23.71 17.34 -6.02
C ALA A 89 22.22 17.18 -6.43
N LEU A 90 21.73 18.19 -7.16
CA LEU A 90 20.39 18.33 -7.77
C LEU A 90 19.77 17.05 -8.37
N LYS A 91 20.58 16.08 -8.81
CA LYS A 91 20.13 14.83 -9.42
C LYS A 91 19.26 13.97 -8.49
N GLN A 92 19.42 14.11 -7.16
CA GLN A 92 18.59 13.37 -6.19
C GLN A 92 17.17 13.93 -6.05
N LYS A 93 16.90 15.22 -6.36
CA LYS A 93 15.54 15.77 -6.31
C LYS A 93 14.60 15.15 -7.37
N ILE A 94 15.13 14.87 -8.56
CA ILE A 94 14.34 14.35 -9.70
C ILE A 94 13.97 12.87 -9.48
N ASN A 95 14.90 12.06 -8.96
CA ASN A 95 14.59 10.65 -8.65
C ASN A 95 13.48 10.51 -7.59
N TRP A 96 13.35 11.48 -6.69
CA TRP A 96 12.33 11.49 -5.63
C TRP A 96 10.92 11.83 -6.13
N SER A 97 10.79 12.79 -7.04
CA SER A 97 9.50 13.10 -7.68
C SER A 97 9.09 12.01 -8.66
N VAL A 98 10.03 11.46 -9.43
CA VAL A 98 9.78 10.38 -10.38
C VAL A 98 9.34 9.10 -9.67
N MET A 99 9.98 8.73 -8.54
CA MET A 99 9.59 7.54 -7.79
C MET A 99 8.19 7.68 -7.16
N THR A 100 7.86 8.86 -6.63
CA THR A 100 6.53 9.11 -6.05
C THR A 100 5.44 9.11 -7.13
N PHE A 101 5.69 9.77 -8.26
CA PHE A 101 4.78 9.77 -9.40
C PHE A 101 4.63 8.37 -10.02
N ALA A 102 5.72 7.61 -10.16
CA ALA A 102 5.68 6.25 -10.68
C ALA A 102 4.86 5.33 -9.78
N CYS A 103 5.04 5.39 -8.46
CA CYS A 103 4.23 4.58 -7.56
C CYS A 103 2.74 4.98 -7.58
N VAL A 104 2.42 6.28 -7.62
CA VAL A 104 1.03 6.74 -7.77
C VAL A 104 0.45 6.28 -9.11
N ALA A 105 1.21 6.39 -10.19
CA ALA A 105 0.79 5.95 -11.52
C ALA A 105 0.57 4.44 -11.61
N ILE A 106 1.40 3.63 -10.94
CA ILE A 106 1.24 2.17 -10.87
C ILE A 106 -0.02 1.79 -10.09
N VAL A 107 -0.29 2.46 -8.96
CA VAL A 107 -1.53 2.26 -8.21
C VAL A 107 -2.74 2.67 -9.04
N PHE A 108 -2.66 3.80 -9.75
CA PHE A 108 -3.73 4.29 -10.61
C PHE A 108 -3.96 3.36 -11.83
N TRP A 109 -2.89 2.82 -12.42
CA TRP A 109 -2.94 1.82 -13.50
C TRP A 109 -3.62 0.54 -13.01
N LEU A 110 -3.25 0.03 -11.84
CA LEU A 110 -3.86 -1.17 -11.25
C LEU A 110 -5.36 -0.96 -11.02
N LEU A 111 -5.76 0.19 -10.46
CA LEU A 111 -7.18 0.53 -10.30
C LEU A 111 -7.93 0.58 -11.64
N PHE A 112 -7.33 1.16 -12.67
CA PHE A 112 -7.94 1.25 -14.00
C PHE A 112 -7.97 -0.09 -14.74
N SER A 113 -7.07 -1.02 -14.41
CA SER A 113 -7.05 -2.36 -15.01
C SER A 113 -8.13 -3.30 -14.44
N VAL A 114 -8.60 -3.06 -13.21
CA VAL A 114 -9.60 -3.89 -12.53
C VAL A 114 -11.05 -3.46 -12.84
N THR A 115 -11.29 -2.17 -13.09
CA THR A 115 -12.63 -1.63 -13.42
C THR A 115 -13.30 -2.20 -14.69
N PRO A 116 -12.62 -2.48 -15.82
CA PRO A 116 -13.30 -2.99 -17.00
C PRO A 116 -13.83 -4.42 -16.84
N GLN A 117 -13.21 -5.24 -15.98
CA GLN A 117 -13.62 -6.64 -15.76
C GLN A 117 -14.98 -6.72 -15.04
N ILE A 118 -15.16 -5.93 -13.98
CA ILE A 118 -16.39 -5.91 -13.16
C ILE A 118 -17.60 -5.45 -13.99
N LYS A 119 -17.41 -4.48 -14.88
CA LYS A 119 -18.50 -3.95 -15.72
C LYS A 119 -19.01 -4.97 -16.76
N ASN A 120 -18.13 -5.85 -17.23
CA ASN A 120 -18.47 -6.87 -18.22
C ASN A 120 -19.20 -8.05 -17.58
N ASP A 121 -18.77 -8.49 -16.39
CA ASP A 121 -19.45 -9.56 -15.63
C ASP A 121 -20.85 -9.14 -15.19
N GLN A 122 -21.02 -7.90 -14.73
CA GLN A 122 -22.33 -7.33 -14.40
C GLN A 122 -23.26 -7.26 -15.62
N LYS A 123 -22.77 -6.80 -16.78
CA LYS A 123 -23.56 -6.75 -18.01
C LYS A 123 -24.04 -8.14 -18.44
N ARG A 124 -23.15 -9.13 -18.38
CA ARG A 124 -23.45 -10.51 -18.79
C ARG A 124 -24.52 -11.13 -17.88
N ALA A 125 -24.43 -10.93 -16.57
CA ALA A 125 -25.43 -11.41 -15.62
C ALA A 125 -26.82 -10.78 -15.86
N ILE A 126 -26.87 -9.48 -16.19
CA ILE A 126 -28.13 -8.78 -16.52
C ILE A 126 -28.73 -9.31 -17.83
N THR A 127 -27.91 -9.51 -18.87
CA THR A 127 -28.39 -10.04 -20.16
C THR A 127 -28.94 -11.47 -20.01
N GLU A 128 -28.27 -12.33 -19.25
CA GLU A 128 -28.75 -13.69 -18.98
C GLU A 128 -30.06 -13.71 -18.18
N GLN A 129 -30.24 -12.78 -17.24
CA GLN A 129 -31.50 -12.62 -16.49
C GLN A 129 -32.64 -12.15 -17.40
N VAL A 130 -32.41 -11.14 -18.25
CA VAL A 130 -33.43 -10.59 -19.16
C VAL A 130 -33.87 -11.64 -20.19
N SER A 131 -32.94 -12.42 -20.75
CA SER A 131 -33.27 -13.49 -21.70
C SER A 131 -34.16 -14.58 -21.08
N ARG A 132 -33.86 -15.02 -19.84
CA ARG A 132 -34.67 -16.01 -19.11
C ARG A 132 -36.09 -15.54 -18.77
N VAL A 133 -36.29 -14.23 -18.58
CA VAL A 133 -37.61 -13.65 -18.34
C VAL A 133 -38.42 -13.54 -19.65
N SER A 134 -37.77 -13.32 -20.79
CA SER A 134 -38.44 -13.20 -22.09
C SER A 134 -38.87 -14.54 -22.71
N GLU A 135 -38.31 -15.66 -22.26
CA GLU A 135 -38.60 -17.01 -22.79
C GLU A 135 -39.71 -17.74 -21.99
N LYS A 136 -40.13 -17.17 -20.85
CA LYS A 136 -41.27 -17.64 -20.05
C LYS A 136 -42.53 -16.84 -20.35
#